data_AF-A0A1B7JPX0-F1
#
_entry.id   AF-A0A1B7JPX0-F1
#
_cell.length_a   1.000
_cell.length_b   1.000
_cell.length_c   1.000
_cell.angle_alpha   90.00
_cell.angle_beta   90.00
_cell.angle_gamma   90.00
#
_symmetry.space_group_name_H-M   'P 1'
#
loop_
_entity.id
_entity.type
_entity.pdbx_description
1 polymer ?
#
loop_
_entity_poly.entity_id
_entity_poly.type
_entity_poly.pdbx_seq_one_letter_code
_entity_poly.pdbx_strand_id
1 'polypeptide(L)'
;MNGDINYNGKDYSISRKYLIKHSYQGDHFFSRIESVSIDPSDQAGENVKVRGIPQIDQLYFTKIKQLNSKNYIIEENFSPLFICTQ
;
A
#
# COMPACT_ATOMS: atom_id res chain seq x y z
N MET A 1 -1.10 4.14 -8.25
CA MET A 1 -1.45 5.10 -7.19
C MET A 1 -1.32 6.48 -7.79
N ASN A 2 -2.43 7.20 -7.82
CA ASN A 2 -2.46 8.60 -8.21
C ASN A 2 -3.04 9.38 -7.02
N GLY A 3 -2.53 10.57 -6.76
CA GLY A 3 -3.05 11.42 -5.70
C GLY A 3 -2.11 12.57 -5.40
N ASP A 4 -2.43 13.31 -4.34
CA ASP A 4 -1.63 14.44 -3.88
C ASP A 4 -1.16 14.16 -2.45
N ILE A 5 0.07 14.54 -2.17
CA ILE A 5 0.71 14.36 -0.86
C ILE A 5 1.28 15.69 -0.37
N ASN A 6 1.03 16.01 0.89
CA ASN A 6 1.70 17.10 1.57
C ASN A 6 2.95 16.57 2.27
N TYR A 7 4.12 17.08 1.89
CA TYR A 7 5.39 16.75 2.52
C TYR A 7 6.22 18.01 2.76
N ASN A 8 6.64 18.23 4.00
CA ASN A 8 7.36 19.44 4.43
C ASN A 8 6.65 20.75 4.05
N GLY A 9 5.31 20.78 4.16
CA GLY A 9 4.51 21.98 3.88
C GLY A 9 4.34 22.30 2.40
N LYS A 10 4.76 21.40 1.50
CA LYS A 10 4.56 21.50 0.06
C LYS A 10 3.74 20.32 -0.45
N ASP A 11 2.82 20.61 -1.36
CA ASP A 11 2.04 19.60 -2.05
C ASP A 11 2.78 19.09 -3.29
N TYR A 12 2.72 17.78 -3.49
CA TYR A 12 3.25 17.10 -4.66
C TYR A 12 2.18 16.19 -5.24
N SER A 13 2.00 16.25 -6.55
CA SER A 13 1.22 15.23 -7.25
C SER A 13 2.06 13.98 -7.47
N ILE A 14 1.49 12.82 -7.15
CA ILE A 14 2.09 11.50 -7.34
C ILE A 14 1.33 10.71 -8.40
N SER A 15 2.08 10.05 -9.28
CA SER A 15 1.56 9.24 -10.37
C SER A 15 2.50 8.05 -10.61
N ARG A 16 2.18 6.91 -9.98
CA ARG A 16 3.06 5.73 -9.94
C ARG A 16 2.31 4.43 -10.16
N LYS A 17 2.95 3.49 -10.86
CA LYS A 17 2.49 2.11 -11.02
C LYS A 17 3.42 1.17 -10.28
N TYR A 18 2.84 0.16 -9.65
CA TYR A 18 3.57 -0.82 -8.83
C TYR A 18 3.37 -2.21 -9.40
N LEU A 19 4.47 -2.91 -9.64
CA LEU A 19 4.43 -4.36 -9.81
C LEU A 19 4.55 -5.00 -8.43
N ILE A 20 3.52 -5.76 -8.06
CA ILE A 20 3.42 -6.38 -6.74
C ILE A 20 3.38 -7.89 -6.91
N LYS A 21 4.38 -8.58 -6.37
CA LYS A 21 4.34 -10.03 -6.21
C LYS A 21 3.61 -10.36 -4.93
N HIS A 22 2.67 -11.28 -5.00
CA HIS A 22 1.97 -11.75 -3.81
C HIS A 22 2.07 -13.26 -3.67
N SER A 23 2.05 -13.72 -2.43
CA SER A 23 1.92 -15.13 -2.08
C SER A 23 0.93 -15.30 -0.93
N TYR A 24 0.27 -16.46 -0.91
CA TYR A 24 -0.61 -16.85 0.18
C TYR A 24 0.05 -17.95 0.98
N GLN A 25 0.14 -17.78 2.30
CA GLN A 25 0.71 -18.78 3.20
C GLN A 25 -0.08 -18.82 4.50
N GLY A 26 -0.76 -19.95 4.74
CA GLY A 26 -1.61 -20.14 5.92
C GLY A 26 -2.87 -19.30 5.81
N ASP A 27 -3.00 -18.28 6.64
CA ASP A 27 -4.08 -17.29 6.68
C ASP A 27 -3.59 -15.87 6.36
N HIS A 28 -2.43 -15.76 5.71
CA HIS A 28 -1.78 -14.50 5.40
C HIS A 28 -1.51 -14.33 3.91
N PHE A 29 -1.70 -13.09 3.44
CA PHE A 29 -1.23 -12.60 2.16
C PHE A 29 0.06 -11.81 2.39
N PHE A 30 1.12 -12.18 1.68
CA PHE A 30 2.38 -11.45 1.66
C PHE A 30 2.52 -10.78 0.31
N SER A 31 2.65 -9.46 0.28
CA SER A 31 2.79 -8.69 -0.96
C SER A 31 4.08 -7.89 -0.94
N ARG A 32 4.94 -8.07 -1.94
CA ARG A 32 6.21 -7.35 -2.07
C ARG A 32 6.20 -6.48 -3.33
N ILE A 33 6.62 -5.22 -3.19
CA ILE A 33 6.85 -4.35 -4.33
C ILE A 33 8.09 -4.81 -5.08
N GLU A 34 7.92 -5.30 -6.30
CA GLU A 34 9.02 -5.76 -7.15
C GLU A 34 9.61 -4.60 -7.96
N SER A 35 8.75 -3.73 -8.49
CA SER A 35 9.20 -2.57 -9.25
C SER A 35 8.20 -1.41 -9.13
N VAL A 36 8.72 -0.20 -9.33
CA VAL A 36 7.94 1.04 -9.37
C VAL A 36 8.20 1.71 -10.71
N SER A 37 7.14 2.00 -11.46
CA SER A 37 7.20 2.82 -12.65
C SER A 37 6.63 4.19 -12.32
N ILE A 38 7.45 5.23 -12.45
CA ILE A 38 7.11 6.62 -12.16
C ILE A 38 6.71 7.29 -13.47
N ASP A 39 5.51 7.86 -13.50
CA ASP A 39 5.04 8.62 -14.66
C ASP A 39 5.80 9.96 -14.76
N PRO A 40 6.10 10.48 -15.97
CA PRO A 40 6.73 11.79 -16.12
C PRO A 40 5.99 12.95 -15.44
N SER A 41 4.68 12.80 -15.17
CA SER A 41 3.86 13.78 -14.45
C SER A 41 4.05 13.76 -12.92
N ASP A 42 4.74 12.77 -12.35
CA ASP A 42 5.00 12.67 -10.92
C ASP A 42 5.98 13.78 -10.47
N GLN A 43 5.55 14.59 -9.51
CA GLN A 43 6.32 15.73 -9.01
C GLN A 43 7.25 15.36 -7.85
N ALA A 44 7.05 14.20 -7.22
CA ALA A 44 7.85 13.74 -6.09
C ALA A 44 9.12 13.00 -6.55
N GLY A 45 9.09 12.36 -7.73
CA GLY A 45 10.22 11.62 -8.29
C GLY A 45 10.82 10.60 -7.30
N GLU A 46 12.13 10.35 -7.36
CA GLU A 46 12.81 9.45 -6.41
C GLU A 46 13.22 10.14 -5.10
N ASN A 47 13.23 11.47 -5.08
CA ASN A 47 13.85 12.25 -4.00
C ASN A 47 12.97 12.37 -2.75
N VAL A 48 11.65 12.27 -2.89
CA VAL A 48 10.74 12.43 -1.76
C VAL A 48 10.36 11.06 -1.19
N LYS A 49 11.07 10.64 -0.13
CA LYS A 49 10.73 9.46 0.67
C LYS A 49 9.55 9.80 1.60
N VAL A 50 8.35 9.93 1.04
CA VAL A 50 7.15 10.21 1.82
C VAL A 50 6.63 8.95 2.49
N ARG A 51 6.33 9.07 3.77
CA ARG A 51 5.63 8.04 4.54
C ARG A 51 4.27 7.77 3.90
N GLY A 52 4.07 6.55 3.40
CA GLY A 52 2.85 6.14 2.70
C GLY A 52 3.00 5.92 1.19
N ILE A 53 4.14 6.29 0.59
CA ILE A 53 4.45 5.91 -0.79
C ILE A 53 5.19 4.56 -0.79
N PRO A 54 4.64 3.49 -1.38
CA PRO A 54 5.31 2.20 -1.47
C PRO A 54 6.69 2.28 -2.13
N GLN A 55 7.68 1.59 -1.56
CA GLN A 55 9.05 1.50 -2.07
C GLN A 55 9.36 0.10 -2.60
N ILE A 56 10.35 -0.03 -3.49
CA ILE A 56 10.87 -1.33 -3.93
C ILE A 56 11.28 -2.15 -2.69
N ASP A 57 10.99 -3.46 -2.73
CA ASP A 57 11.22 -4.42 -1.66
C ASP A 57 10.39 -4.23 -0.38
N GLN A 58 9.52 -3.22 -0.34
CA GLN A 58 8.58 -3.08 0.77
C GLN A 58 7.63 -4.29 0.82
N LEU A 59 7.54 -4.90 1.99
CA LEU A 59 6.70 -6.06 2.28
C LEU A 59 5.44 -5.63 3.04
N TYR A 60 4.30 -5.92 2.45
CA TYR A 60 2.97 -5.80 3.05
C TYR A 60 2.54 -7.18 3.52
N PHE A 61 1.94 -7.20 4.71
CA PHE A 61 1.37 -8.38 5.31
C PHE A 61 -0.09 -8.09 5.57
N THR A 62 -0.99 -8.89 5.00
CA THR A 62 -2.43 -8.73 5.19
C THR A 62 -3.01 -10.05 5.66
N LYS A 63 -3.78 -9.99 6.75
CA LYS A 63 -4.52 -11.11 7.30
C LYS A 63 -6.01 -10.84 7.19
N ILE A 64 -6.77 -11.79 6.65
CA ILE A 64 -8.23 -11.68 6.56
C ILE A 64 -8.84 -12.80 7.41
N LYS A 65 -9.55 -12.43 8.49
CA LYS A 65 -10.26 -13.36 9.36
C LYS A 65 -11.76 -13.16 9.20
N GLN A 66 -12.50 -14.23 8.92
CA GLN A 66 -13.96 -14.16 8.95
C GLN A 66 -14.45 -14.20 10.41
N LEU A 67 -15.29 -13.24 10.80
CA LEU A 67 -15.96 -13.24 12.10
C LEU A 67 -17.32 -13.95 12.04
N ASN A 68 -18.08 -13.70 10.99
CA ASN A 68 -19.36 -14.35 10.69
C ASN A 68 -19.70 -14.22 9.19
N SER A 69 -20.92 -14.56 8.77
CA SER A 69 -21.33 -14.50 7.36
C SER A 69 -21.31 -13.10 6.72
N LYS A 70 -21.19 -12.02 7.51
CA LYS A 70 -21.23 -10.63 7.03
C LYS A 70 -20.02 -9.79 7.43
N ASN A 71 -19.24 -10.25 8.39
CA ASN A 71 -18.18 -9.47 9.02
C ASN A 71 -16.81 -10.14 8.85
N TYR A 72 -15.82 -9.34 8.47
CA TYR A 72 -14.44 -9.75 8.30
C TYR A 72 -13.52 -8.77 9.03
N ILE A 73 -12.48 -9.28 9.69
CA ILE A 73 -11.36 -8.50 10.19
C ILE A 73 -10.24 -8.52 9.15
N ILE A 74 -9.72 -7.35 8.84
CA ILE A 74 -8.51 -7.17 8.02
C ILE A 74 -7.43 -6.54 8.89
N GLU A 75 -6.32 -7.25 9.07
CA GLU A 75 -5.13 -6.78 9.80
C GLU A 75 -4.00 -6.58 8.81
N GLU A 76 -3.35 -5.41 8.83
CA GLU A 76 -2.21 -5.13 7.96
C GLU A 76 -1.10 -4.38 8.70
N ASN A 77 0.15 -4.60 8.30
CA ASN A 77 1.33 -4.13 9.03
C ASN A 77 1.54 -2.60 9.00
N PHE A 78 0.87 -1.88 8.12
CA PHE A 78 0.98 -0.42 7.98
C PHE A 78 -0.32 0.34 8.25
N SER A 79 -1.36 -0.33 8.74
CA SER A 79 -2.67 0.28 8.95
C SER A 79 -3.34 -0.24 10.23
N PRO A 80 -4.30 0.52 10.79
CA PRO A 80 -5.12 0.04 11.89
C PRO A 80 -5.92 -1.20 11.49
N LEU A 81 -6.39 -1.96 12.49
CA LEU A 81 -7.32 -3.07 12.27
C LEU A 81 -8.64 -2.54 11.69
N PHE A 82 -9.10 -3.12 10.58
CA PHE A 82 -10.39 -2.79 9.97
C PHE A 82 -11.39 -3.91 10.17
N ILE A 83 -12.65 -3.54 10.45
CA ILE A 83 -13.79 -4.45 10.39
C ILE A 83 -14.60 -4.08 9.15
N CYS A 84 -14.64 -4.98 8.19
CA CYS A 84 -15.48 -4.84 7.01
C CYS A 84 -16.82 -5.53 7.27
N THR A 85 -17.90 -4.79 7.08
CA THR A 85 -19.28 -5.26 7.19
C THR A 85 -19.96 -5.15 5.82
N GLN A 86 -20.64 -6.20 5.37
CA GLN A 86 -21.55 -6.15 4.21
C GLN A 86 -22.91 -5.57 4.54
#